data_AF-A0A7X2TEW3-F1
#
_entry.id   AF-A0A7X2TEW3-F1
#
_cell.length_a   1.000
_cell.length_b   1.000
_cell.length_c   1.000
_cell.angle_alpha   90.00
_cell.angle_beta   90.00
_cell.angle_gamma   90.00
#
_symmetry.space_group_name_H-M   'P 1'
#
loop_
_entity.id
_entity.type
_entity.pdbx_description
1 polymer ?
#
loop_
_entity_poly.entity_id
_entity_poly.type
_entity_poly.pdbx_seq_one_letter_code
_entity_poly.pdbx_strand_id
1 'polypeptide(L)'
;MDIGIRSGDVKSKAESFRGTGKDKYSDMRTYLNGVIFNELPELWQGSGSEAYVRRYQELKPSFDAIERLIDDIANGLIANANFYEEADREAARANSSNA
;
A
#
# COMPACT_ATOMS: atom_id res chain seq x y z
N MET A 1 11.53 -17.74 -23.48
CA MET A 1 11.13 -18.52 -22.29
C MET A 1 10.70 -17.48 -21.29
N ASP A 2 9.41 -17.42 -20.95
CA ASP A 2 8.84 -16.41 -20.03
C ASP A 2 8.70 -17.13 -18.69
N ILE A 3 9.70 -16.99 -17.81
CA ILE A 3 9.67 -17.66 -16.51
C ILE A 3 8.68 -16.90 -15.61
N GLY A 4 7.40 -17.21 -15.80
CA GLY A 4 6.35 -17.12 -14.78
C GLY A 4 5.75 -15.75 -14.43
N ILE A 5 6.37 -14.62 -14.75
CA ILE A 5 5.77 -13.29 -14.52
C ILE A 5 6.14 -12.23 -15.56
N ARG A 6 5.13 -11.46 -15.98
CA ARG A 6 5.31 -10.23 -16.77
C ARG A 6 5.86 -9.14 -15.84
N SER A 7 7.17 -9.18 -15.58
CA SER A 7 7.86 -8.36 -14.58
C SER A 7 7.62 -6.86 -14.72
N GLY A 8 7.58 -6.35 -15.96
CA GLY A 8 7.24 -4.95 -16.27
C GLY A 8 5.83 -4.57 -15.84
N ASP A 9 4.85 -5.44 -16.10
CA ASP A 9 3.46 -5.23 -15.68
C ASP A 9 3.33 -5.28 -14.16
N VAL A 10 4.03 -6.20 -13.50
CA VAL A 10 4.05 -6.32 -12.03
C VAL A 10 4.61 -5.07 -11.38
N LYS A 11 5.75 -4.56 -11.88
CA LYS A 11 6.36 -3.31 -11.39
C LYS A 11 5.43 -2.12 -11.60
N SER A 12 4.88 -1.97 -12.81
CA SER A 12 3.93 -0.88 -13.10
C SER A 12 2.70 -0.93 -12.19
N LYS A 13 2.17 -2.13 -11.94
CA LYS A 13 1.03 -2.31 -11.04
C LYS A 13 1.37 -2.03 -9.59
N ALA A 14 2.56 -2.43 -9.12
CA ALA A 14 3.04 -2.14 -7.77
C ALA A 14 3.18 -0.63 -7.53
N GLU A 15 3.73 0.09 -8.50
CA GLU A 15 3.84 1.56 -8.47
C GLU A 15 2.47 2.24 -8.44
N SER A 16 1.55 1.83 -9.31
CA SER A 16 0.17 2.33 -9.31
C SER A 16 -0.56 2.02 -8.01
N PHE A 17 -0.38 0.80 -7.48
CA PHE A 17 -0.96 0.40 -6.20
C PHE A 17 -0.44 1.26 -5.05
N ARG A 18 0.86 1.53 -4.99
CA ARG A 18 1.46 2.39 -3.97
C ARG A 18 0.90 3.81 -4.04
N GLY A 19 0.92 4.45 -5.21
CA GLY A 19 0.43 5.82 -5.37
C GLY A 19 -1.06 5.93 -5.10
N THR A 20 -1.89 5.26 -5.91
CA THR A 20 -3.35 5.33 -5.80
C THR A 20 -3.86 4.75 -4.47
N GLY A 21 -3.20 3.72 -3.93
CA GLY A 21 -3.55 3.14 -2.64
C GLY A 21 -3.32 4.11 -1.49
N LYS A 22 -2.18 4.81 -1.48
CA LYS A 22 -1.88 5.84 -0.48
C LYS A 22 -2.82 7.03 -0.57
N ASP A 23 -3.11 7.51 -1.77
CA ASP A 23 -4.03 8.64 -1.97
C ASP A 23 -5.41 8.32 -1.40
N LYS A 24 -6.00 7.19 -1.82
CA LYS A 24 -7.32 6.75 -1.31
C LYS A 24 -7.32 6.54 0.20
N TYR A 25 -6.24 6.01 0.74
CA TYR A 25 -6.10 5.77 2.17
C TYR A 25 -6.01 7.09 2.96
N SER A 26 -5.24 8.05 2.46
CA SER A 26 -5.13 9.40 3.00
C SER A 26 -6.47 10.14 2.97
N ASP A 27 -7.22 10.02 1.87
CA ASP A 27 -8.55 10.62 1.73
C ASP A 27 -9.52 10.05 2.78
N MET A 28 -9.54 8.73 2.95
CA MET A 28 -10.36 8.08 3.97
C MET A 28 -9.98 8.53 5.39
N ARG A 29 -8.67 8.61 5.68
CA ARG A 29 -8.16 9.08 6.98
C ARG A 29 -8.58 10.53 7.25
N THR A 30 -8.49 11.40 6.24
CA THR A 30 -8.86 12.81 6.32
C THR A 30 -10.36 12.98 6.53
N TYR A 31 -11.17 12.24 5.76
CA TYR A 31 -12.61 12.20 5.94
C TYR A 31 -13.01 11.80 7.35
N LEU A 32 -12.48 10.68 7.86
CA LEU A 32 -12.79 10.20 9.20
C LEU A 32 -12.35 11.20 10.27
N ASN A 33 -11.20 11.86 10.10
CA ASN A 33 -10.76 12.92 11.00
C ASN A 33 -11.78 14.08 11.04
N GLY A 34 -12.26 14.53 9.88
CA GLY A 34 -13.26 15.59 9.79
C GLY A 34 -14.56 15.23 10.49
N VAL A 35 -15.08 14.02 10.24
CA VAL A 35 -16.29 13.52 10.91
C VAL A 35 -16.12 13.50 12.42
N ILE A 36 -15.01 12.97 12.92
CA ILE A 36 -14.79 12.76 14.36
C ILE A 36 -14.56 14.07 15.12
N PHE A 37 -13.77 15.00 14.56
CA PHE A 37 -13.35 16.20 15.29
C PHE A 37 -14.17 17.44 14.96
N ASN A 38 -14.89 17.47 13.84
CA ASN A 38 -15.64 18.65 13.42
C ASN A 38 -17.14 18.38 13.44
N GLU A 39 -17.62 17.38 12.69
CA GLU A 39 -19.06 17.16 12.50
C GLU A 39 -19.72 16.53 13.73
N LEU A 40 -19.11 15.48 14.29
CA LEU A 40 -19.69 14.72 15.41
C LEU A 40 -19.88 15.57 16.68
N PRO A 41 -18.93 16.43 17.10
CA PRO A 41 -19.13 17.29 18.28
C PRO A 41 -20.22 18.35 18.09
N GLU A 42 -20.46 18.82 16.85
CA GLU A 42 -21.56 19.74 16.56
C GLU A 42 -22.93 19.05 16.72
N LEU A 43 -23.04 17.81 16.24
CA LEU A 43 -24.30 17.05 16.24
C LEU A 43 -24.60 16.40 17.59
N TRP A 44 -23.58 15.96 18.31
CA TRP A 44 -23.72 15.20 19.55
C TRP A 44 -22.69 15.64 20.57
N GLN A 45 -23.07 16.59 21.42
CA GLN A 45 -22.21 17.08 22.50
C GLN A 45 -22.20 16.12 23.70
N GLY A 46 -21.06 16.06 24.38
CA GLY A 46 -20.88 15.32 25.63
C GLY A 46 -20.17 13.97 25.49
N SER A 47 -20.26 13.16 26.54
CA SER A 47 -19.41 11.97 26.74
C SER A 47 -19.48 10.91 25.62
N GLY A 48 -20.57 10.91 24.84
CA GLY A 48 -20.75 10.03 23.69
C GLY A 48 -19.80 10.35 22.52
N SER A 49 -19.72 11.60 22.08
CA SER A 49 -18.78 12.01 21.02
C SER A 49 -17.33 11.94 21.47
N GLU A 50 -17.05 12.30 22.72
CA GLU A 50 -15.71 12.16 23.30
C GLU A 50 -15.19 10.71 23.27
N ALA A 51 -16.08 9.72 23.41
CA ALA A 51 -15.70 8.31 23.33
C ALA A 51 -15.22 7.92 21.92
N TYR A 52 -15.85 8.46 20.88
CA TYR A 52 -15.41 8.23 19.50
C TYR A 52 -14.11 8.96 19.18
N VAL A 53 -13.91 10.17 19.72
CA VAL A 53 -12.62 10.87 19.64
C VAL A 53 -11.48 10.04 20.25
N ARG A 54 -11.69 9.48 21.45
CA ARG A 54 -10.69 8.60 22.09
C ARG A 54 -10.38 7.37 21.23
N ARG A 55 -11.41 6.68 20.71
CA ARG A 55 -11.23 5.53 19.82
C ARG A 55 -10.47 5.88 18.54
N TYR A 56 -10.73 7.05 17.95
CA TYR A 56 -9.98 7.51 16.78
C TYR A 56 -8.49 7.71 17.11
N GLN A 57 -8.18 8.29 18.27
CA GLN A 57 -6.80 8.47 18.73
C GLN A 57 -6.09 7.13 18.95
N GLU A 58 -6.79 6.14 19.52
CA GLU A 58 -6.30 4.77 19.68
C GLU A 58 -6.00 4.08 18.34
N LEU A 59 -6.74 4.42 17.28
CA LEU A 59 -6.53 3.89 15.93
C LEU A 59 -5.37 4.56 15.18
N LYS A 60 -4.90 5.73 15.62
CA LYS A 60 -3.85 6.51 14.93
C LYS A 60 -2.61 5.68 14.56
N PRO A 61 -2.04 4.82 15.44
CA PRO A 61 -0.91 3.97 15.08
C PRO A 61 -1.24 2.94 13.98
N SER A 62 -2.48 2.45 13.95
CA SER A 62 -2.94 1.54 12.89
C SER A 62 -2.98 2.25 11.54
N PHE A 63 -3.19 3.56 11.51
CA PHE A 63 -3.18 4.29 10.25
C PHE A 63 -1.81 4.32 9.60
N ASP A 64 -0.80 4.61 10.41
CA ASP A 64 0.57 4.60 9.94
C ASP A 64 1.02 3.16 9.58
N ALA A 65 0.49 2.13 10.26
CA ALA A 65 0.75 0.74 9.92
C ALA A 65 0.14 0.34 8.56
N ILE A 66 -1.07 0.81 8.23
CA ILE A 66 -1.70 0.53 6.93
C ILE A 66 -0.92 1.21 5.79
N GLU A 67 -0.48 2.45 6.00
CA GLU A 67 0.33 3.15 5.00
C GLU A 67 1.65 2.43 4.72
N ARG A 68 2.32 1.93 5.77
CA ARG A 68 3.53 1.10 5.62
C ARG A 68 3.24 -0.21 4.92
N LEU A 69 2.13 -0.88 5.22
CA LEU A 69 1.74 -2.11 4.54
C LEU A 69 1.55 -1.89 3.02
N ILE A 70 1.01 -0.75 2.60
CA ILE A 70 0.91 -0.40 1.18
C ILE A 70 2.30 -0.33 0.54
N ASP A 71 3.26 0.32 1.20
CA ASP A 71 4.65 0.38 0.73
C ASP A 71 5.31 -1.01 0.68
N ASP A 72 5.13 -1.80 1.74
CA ASP A 72 5.75 -3.12 1.87
C ASP A 72 5.25 -4.08 0.77
N ILE A 73 3.96 -4.05 0.45
CA ILE A 73 3.39 -4.84 -0.66
C ILE A 73 4.02 -4.40 -1.99
N ALA A 74 4.09 -3.09 -2.26
CA ALA A 74 4.67 -2.59 -3.50
C ALA A 74 6.16 -2.98 -3.63
N ASN A 75 6.92 -2.84 -2.55
CA ASN A 75 8.33 -3.22 -2.50
C ASN A 75 8.52 -4.73 -2.73
N GLY A 76 7.69 -5.57 -2.10
CA GLY A 76 7.73 -7.02 -2.28
C GLY A 76 7.44 -7.44 -3.73
N LEU A 77 6.46 -6.81 -4.37
CA LEU A 77 6.14 -7.06 -5.77
C LEU A 77 7.29 -6.67 -6.71
N ILE A 78 7.91 -5.50 -6.48
CA ILE A 78 9.05 -5.03 -7.28
C ILE A 78 10.27 -5.93 -7.09
N ALA A 79 10.58 -6.29 -5.84
CA ALA A 79 11.70 -7.19 -5.52
C ALA A 79 11.52 -8.55 -6.20
N ASN A 80 10.31 -9.10 -6.15
CA ASN A 80 9.97 -10.36 -6.81
C ASN A 80 10.10 -10.24 -8.34
N ALA A 81 9.56 -9.19 -8.95
CA ALA A 81 9.70 -8.94 -10.38
C ALA A 81 11.17 -8.81 -10.83
N ASN A 82 12.02 -8.15 -10.02
CA ASN A 82 13.47 -8.06 -10.29
C ASN A 82 14.15 -9.43 -10.22
N PHE A 83 13.77 -10.27 -9.26
CA PHE A 83 14.33 -11.61 -9.10
C PHE A 83 14.10 -12.49 -10.34
N TYR A 84 12.86 -12.52 -10.85
CA TYR A 84 12.55 -13.29 -12.06
C TYR A 84 13.21 -12.73 -13.32
N GLU A 85 13.31 -11.40 -13.46
CA GLU A 85 14.04 -10.80 -14.59
C GLU A 85 15.52 -11.21 -14.62
N GLU A 86 16.18 -11.29 -13.47
CA GLU A 86 17.57 -11.73 -13.42
C GLU A 86 17.69 -13.22 -13.72
N ALA A 87 16.81 -14.06 -13.15
CA ALA A 87 16.77 -15.49 -13.44
C ALA A 87 16.56 -15.77 -14.94
N ASP A 88 15.67 -15.03 -15.61
CA ASP A 88 15.46 -15.11 -17.06
C ASP A 88 16.73 -14.75 -17.85
N ARG A 89 17.43 -13.68 -17.45
CA ARG A 89 18.67 -13.24 -18.11
C ARG A 89 19.79 -14.26 -17.94
N GLU A 90 19.93 -14.83 -16.75
CA GLU A 90 20.93 -15.88 -16.47
C GLU A 90 20.66 -17.13 -17.30
N ALA A 91 19.40 -17.58 -17.36
CA ALA A 91 18.98 -18.71 -18.19
C ALA A 91 19.25 -18.47 -19.69
N ALA A 92 18.95 -17.26 -20.18
CA ALA A 92 19.24 -16.88 -21.55
C ALA A 92 20.74 -16.89 -21.87
N ARG A 93 21.58 -16.32 -20.97
CA ARG A 93 23.05 -16.34 -21.09
C ARG A 93 23.59 -17.77 -21.16
N ALA A 94 23.16 -18.65 -20.25
CA ALA A 94 23.59 -20.05 -20.20
C ALA A 94 23.21 -20.85 -21.46
N ASN A 95 22.05 -20.58 -22.05
CA ASN A 95 21.64 -21.23 -23.29
C ASN A 95 22.43 -20.70 -24.50
N SER A 96 22.75 -19.40 -24.52
CA SER A 96 23.55 -18.79 -25.60
C SER A 96 25.05 -19.17 -25.56
N SER A 97 25.58 -19.61 -24.41
CA SER A 97 26.97 -20.09 -24.31
C SER A 97 27.17 -21.54 -24.74
N ASN A 98 26.08 -22.31 -24.86
CA ASN A 98 26.09 -23.73 -25.20
C ASN A 98 25.66 -24.02 -26.66
N ALA A 99 25.38 -22.96 -27.44
CA ALA A 99 25.04 -23.00 -28.86
C ALA A 99 26.21 -22.44 -29.69
#